data_AF-A0AAV6CQV2-F1
#
_entry.id   AF-A0AAV6CQV2-F1
#
_cell.length_a   1.000
_cell.length_b   1.000
_cell.length_c   1.000
_cell.angle_alpha   90.00
_cell.angle_beta   90.00
_cell.angle_gamma   90.00
#
_symmetry.space_group_name_H-M   'P 1'
#
loop_
_entity.id
_entity.type
_entity.pdbx_description
1 polymer ?
#
loop_
_entity_poly.entity_id
_entity_poly.type
_entity_poly.pdbx_seq_one_letter_code
_entity_poly.pdbx_strand_id
1 'polypeptide(L)'
;MAPPRPVSLDEIESIAIGAWILGTGGGGSPYLALLNLRRLYREGTVVSLMDPADLADEDRVAVVSNMGAPLVGQERLTDPRTIAQAVRMMEDVIGQRFRAVMSLEIGGGNSLQPFMAAALLDLPVVDADCMGRAFPEAQMTSFAIHDLQMYPLTLVDVRDNAVVVARAASWKWMERLSRTACVAVGSIASTCKAPRTGKEVKECAILYSTSKALRIGHAVRAARRAHEDPIQAVLTLEGGLRLFAGKIQDVDRRATEGFLRGTATIDGLDD
;
A
#
# COMPACT_ATOMS: atom_id res chain seq x y z
N MET A 1 -7.34 -0.10 25.52
CA MET A 1 -6.95 -0.58 24.18
C MET A 1 -7.52 -1.96 23.98
N ALA A 2 -8.29 -2.15 22.91
CA ALA A 2 -8.70 -3.47 22.49
C ALA A 2 -7.49 -4.23 21.88
N PRO A 3 -7.43 -5.56 22.00
CA PRO A 3 -6.42 -6.33 21.28
C PRO A 3 -6.65 -6.22 19.76
N PRO A 4 -5.59 -6.11 18.94
CA PRO A 4 -5.70 -6.17 17.49
C PRO A 4 -6.44 -7.43 17.03
N ARG A 5 -7.31 -7.30 16.04
CA ARG A 5 -8.17 -8.38 15.56
C ARG A 5 -7.43 -9.24 14.53
N PRO A 6 -7.40 -10.57 14.66
CA PRO A 6 -6.88 -11.44 13.62
C PRO A 6 -7.60 -11.23 12.29
N VAL A 7 -6.84 -11.21 11.18
CA VAL A 7 -7.37 -11.13 9.82
C VAL A 7 -7.27 -12.48 9.16
N SER A 8 -8.39 -13.05 8.74
CA SER A 8 -8.42 -14.32 8.04
C SER A 8 -7.85 -14.22 6.62
N LEU A 9 -7.44 -15.35 6.05
CA LEU A 9 -6.97 -15.37 4.65
C LEU A 9 -8.06 -14.92 3.67
N ASP A 10 -9.33 -15.23 3.95
CA ASP A 10 -10.46 -14.81 3.14
C ASP A 10 -10.65 -13.28 3.13
N GLU A 11 -10.42 -12.65 4.29
CA GLU A 11 -10.39 -11.19 4.40
C GLU A 11 -9.19 -10.60 3.65
N ILE A 12 -8.00 -11.22 3.71
CA ILE A 12 -6.83 -10.78 2.91
C ILE A 12 -7.13 -10.83 1.40
N GLU A 13 -7.81 -11.88 0.92
CA GLU A 13 -8.23 -11.95 -0.48
C GLU A 13 -9.21 -10.83 -0.85
N SER A 14 -10.11 -10.51 0.06
CA SER A 14 -11.08 -9.42 -0.13
C SER A 14 -10.38 -8.06 -0.12
N ILE A 15 -9.47 -7.82 0.83
CA ILE A 15 -8.63 -6.61 0.88
C ILE A 15 -7.86 -6.44 -0.42
N ALA A 16 -7.26 -7.50 -0.97
CA ALA A 16 -6.52 -7.44 -2.23
C ALA A 16 -7.40 -6.96 -3.41
N ILE A 17 -8.66 -7.42 -3.49
CA ILE A 17 -9.61 -7.00 -4.52
C ILE A 17 -10.04 -5.55 -4.32
N GLY A 18 -10.45 -5.18 -3.11
CA GLY A 18 -10.90 -3.82 -2.83
C GLY A 18 -9.79 -2.80 -2.98
N ALA A 19 -8.58 -3.11 -2.54
CA ALA A 19 -7.42 -2.26 -2.74
C ALA A 19 -7.03 -2.13 -4.23
N TRP A 20 -7.23 -3.17 -5.05
CA TRP A 20 -7.06 -3.05 -6.50
C TRP A 20 -8.01 -1.99 -7.08
N ILE A 21 -9.27 -2.00 -6.65
CA ILE A 21 -10.28 -1.01 -7.08
C ILE A 21 -9.92 0.40 -6.59
N LEU A 22 -9.58 0.53 -5.30
CA LEU A 22 -9.15 1.80 -4.68
C LEU A 22 -7.82 2.31 -5.22
N GLY A 23 -7.03 1.45 -5.87
CA GLY A 23 -5.78 1.83 -6.54
C GLY A 23 -5.98 2.80 -7.71
N THR A 24 -7.19 2.91 -8.30
CA THR A 24 -7.46 3.84 -9.41
C THR A 24 -6.44 3.74 -10.57
N GLY A 25 -5.95 2.53 -10.84
CA GLY A 25 -4.91 2.25 -11.84
C GLY A 25 -3.45 2.32 -11.35
N GLY A 26 -3.22 2.77 -10.11
CA GLY A 26 -1.91 2.81 -9.44
C GLY A 26 -1.71 1.72 -8.37
N GLY A 27 -0.71 1.89 -7.50
CA GLY A 27 -0.43 1.01 -6.35
C GLY A 27 0.18 -0.36 -6.67
N GLY A 28 0.33 -0.69 -7.95
CA GLY A 28 0.90 -1.96 -8.41
C GLY A 28 -0.06 -3.14 -8.26
N SER A 29 0.28 -4.28 -8.87
CA SER A 29 -0.52 -5.50 -8.79
C SER A 29 -0.40 -6.15 -7.40
N PRO A 30 -1.48 -6.37 -6.63
CA PRO A 30 -1.48 -7.19 -5.42
C PRO A 30 -1.23 -8.69 -5.66
N TYR A 31 -1.20 -9.19 -6.91
CA TYR A 31 -1.14 -10.63 -7.18
C TYR A 31 0.02 -11.35 -6.46
N LEU A 32 1.25 -10.86 -6.63
CA LEU A 32 2.43 -11.48 -6.02
C LEU A 32 2.45 -11.33 -4.48
N ALA A 33 1.97 -10.20 -3.97
CA ALA A 33 1.85 -10.00 -2.52
C ALA A 33 0.79 -10.95 -1.91
N LEU A 34 -0.34 -11.17 -2.61
CA LEU A 34 -1.37 -12.11 -2.19
C LEU A 34 -0.87 -13.56 -2.20
N LEU A 35 -0.07 -13.96 -3.20
CA LEU A 35 0.55 -15.29 -3.23
C LEU A 35 1.50 -15.51 -2.04
N ASN A 36 2.29 -14.49 -1.69
CA ASN A 36 3.16 -14.54 -0.51
C ASN A 36 2.34 -14.68 0.77
N LEU A 37 1.29 -13.87 0.95
CA LEU A 37 0.43 -13.96 2.14
C LEU A 37 -0.27 -15.32 2.22
N ARG A 38 -0.79 -15.86 1.11
CA ARG A 38 -1.34 -17.23 1.07
C ARG A 38 -0.33 -18.28 1.53
N ARG A 39 0.94 -18.15 1.11
CA ARG A 39 2.01 -19.05 1.55
C ARG A 39 2.27 -18.91 3.05
N LEU A 40 2.45 -17.70 3.56
CA LEU A 40 2.71 -17.44 4.98
C LEU A 40 1.57 -17.96 5.86
N TYR A 41 0.32 -17.78 5.42
CA TYR A 41 -0.85 -18.32 6.15
C TYR A 41 -0.89 -19.84 6.16
N ARG A 42 -0.47 -20.52 5.08
CA ARG A 42 -0.33 -21.99 5.08
C ARG A 42 0.79 -22.47 6.02
N GLU A 43 1.80 -21.64 6.26
CA GLU A 43 2.89 -21.90 7.21
C GLU A 43 2.49 -21.58 8.67
N GLY A 44 1.25 -21.10 8.91
CA GLY A 44 0.66 -20.89 10.24
C GLY A 44 0.67 -19.43 10.71
N THR A 45 1.16 -18.48 9.90
CA THR A 45 1.13 -17.06 10.25
C THR A 45 -0.29 -16.49 10.17
N VAL A 46 -0.66 -15.65 11.13
CA VAL A 46 -1.89 -14.87 11.09
C VAL A 46 -1.57 -13.44 11.50
N VAL A 47 -1.83 -12.49 10.62
CA VAL A 47 -1.64 -11.06 10.93
C VAL A 47 -2.85 -10.51 11.68
N SER A 48 -2.66 -9.40 12.37
CA SER A 48 -3.74 -8.69 13.06
C SER A 48 -3.93 -7.28 12.51
N LEU A 49 -5.17 -6.81 12.53
CA LEU A 49 -5.58 -5.45 12.19
C LEU A 49 -5.88 -4.69 13.48
N MET A 50 -5.27 -3.53 13.64
CA MET A 50 -5.42 -2.63 14.77
C MET A 50 -6.31 -1.46 14.38
N ASP A 51 -7.28 -1.12 15.23
CA ASP A 51 -8.03 0.13 15.11
C ASP A 51 -7.08 1.31 15.36
N PRO A 52 -7.00 2.31 14.47
CA PRO A 52 -6.16 3.48 14.70
C PRO A 52 -6.49 4.21 16.04
N ALA A 53 -7.71 4.10 16.56
CA ALA A 53 -8.09 4.67 17.85
C ALA A 53 -7.39 3.99 19.05
N ASP A 54 -6.91 2.74 18.88
CA ASP A 54 -6.16 2.02 19.92
C ASP A 54 -4.67 2.41 19.97
N LEU A 55 -4.19 3.28 19.07
CA LEU A 55 -2.83 3.82 19.17
C LEU A 55 -2.73 4.81 20.33
N ALA A 56 -1.76 4.59 21.21
CA ALA A 56 -1.34 5.63 22.15
C ALA A 56 -0.66 6.77 21.38
N ASP A 57 -0.76 8.00 21.89
CA ASP A 57 -0.27 9.17 21.17
C ASP A 57 1.22 9.07 20.83
N GLU A 58 2.02 8.46 21.70
CA GLU A 58 3.48 8.30 21.55
C GLU A 58 3.90 6.99 20.85
N ASP A 59 2.96 6.11 20.49
CA ASP A 59 3.28 4.89 19.75
C ASP A 59 3.96 5.24 18.42
N ARG A 60 4.94 4.45 18.00
CA ARG A 60 5.57 4.61 16.67
C ARG A 60 4.97 3.65 15.66
N VAL A 61 4.58 4.19 14.51
CA VAL A 61 4.01 3.44 13.39
C VAL A 61 4.94 3.51 12.19
N ALA A 62 5.34 2.34 11.67
CA ALA A 62 6.07 2.23 10.42
C ALA A 62 5.14 2.47 9.23
N VAL A 63 5.52 3.33 8.29
CA VAL A 63 4.74 3.61 7.08
C VAL A 63 5.44 2.97 5.89
N VAL A 64 4.86 1.94 5.30
CA VAL A 64 5.56 1.09 4.33
C VAL A 64 4.90 1.07 2.95
N SER A 65 5.72 0.90 1.92
CA SER A 65 5.29 0.74 0.53
C SER A 65 6.44 0.19 -0.31
N ASN A 66 6.13 -0.31 -1.50
CA ASN A 66 7.11 -0.47 -2.56
C ASN A 66 7.16 0.79 -3.42
N MET A 67 8.39 1.16 -3.80
CA MET A 67 8.68 2.21 -4.77
C MET A 67 9.29 1.55 -6.01
N GLY A 68 8.93 2.04 -7.19
CA GLY A 68 9.50 1.57 -8.44
C GLY A 68 8.55 1.62 -9.63
N ALA A 69 8.96 1.00 -10.72
CA ALA A 69 8.17 0.86 -11.93
C ALA A 69 7.24 -0.37 -11.83
N PRO A 70 5.91 -0.21 -11.96
CA PRO A 70 4.97 -1.33 -11.89
C PRO A 70 5.28 -2.48 -12.86
N LEU A 71 5.81 -2.19 -14.06
CA LEU A 71 6.20 -3.20 -15.05
C LEU A 71 7.31 -4.12 -14.52
N VAL A 72 8.33 -3.56 -13.86
CA VAL A 72 9.41 -4.36 -13.25
C VAL A 72 8.87 -5.24 -12.12
N GLY A 73 7.91 -4.73 -11.34
CA GLY A 73 7.24 -5.51 -10.30
C GLY A 73 6.35 -6.65 -10.80
N GLN A 74 6.05 -6.70 -12.11
CA GLN A 74 5.37 -7.84 -12.72
C GLN A 74 6.34 -8.97 -13.11
N GLU A 75 7.58 -8.62 -13.44
CA GLU A 75 8.61 -9.59 -13.86
C GLU A 75 9.50 -10.06 -12.70
N ARG A 76 9.72 -9.21 -11.69
CA ARG A 76 10.51 -9.53 -10.49
C ARG A 76 9.60 -10.02 -9.38
N LEU A 77 9.87 -11.22 -8.88
CA LEU A 77 9.12 -11.78 -7.75
C LEU A 77 9.23 -10.90 -6.50
N THR A 78 8.11 -10.75 -5.79
CA THR A 78 8.05 -10.04 -4.51
C THR A 78 8.58 -10.94 -3.39
N ASP A 79 9.58 -10.47 -2.65
CA ASP A 79 10.10 -11.12 -1.44
C ASP A 79 9.66 -10.35 -0.18
N PRO A 80 8.83 -10.93 0.70
CA PRO A 80 8.32 -10.26 1.89
C PRO A 80 9.44 -9.85 2.86
N ARG A 81 10.63 -10.47 2.79
CA ARG A 81 11.77 -10.11 3.65
C ARG A 81 12.26 -8.69 3.39
N THR A 82 12.16 -8.20 2.15
CA THR A 82 12.66 -6.86 1.80
C THR A 82 11.88 -5.74 2.49
N ILE A 83 10.55 -5.86 2.59
CA ILE A 83 9.74 -4.87 3.32
C ILE A 83 9.99 -4.96 4.82
N ALA A 84 10.17 -6.17 5.36
CA ALA A 84 10.54 -6.37 6.77
C ALA A 84 11.92 -5.77 7.09
N GLN A 85 12.91 -5.95 6.20
CA GLN A 85 14.25 -5.36 6.33
C GLN A 85 14.19 -3.83 6.28
N ALA A 86 13.39 -3.22 5.41
CA ALA A 86 13.23 -1.77 5.37
C ALA A 86 12.69 -1.20 6.69
N VAL A 87 11.75 -1.93 7.34
CA VAL A 87 11.25 -1.58 8.67
C VAL A 87 12.33 -1.75 9.74
N ARG A 88 13.03 -2.88 9.79
CA ARG A 88 14.11 -3.13 10.77
C ARG A 88 15.23 -2.09 10.65
N MET A 89 15.63 -1.77 9.43
CA MET A 89 16.61 -0.71 9.16
C MET A 89 16.14 0.65 9.70
N MET A 90 14.85 0.96 9.58
CA MET A 90 14.30 2.20 10.13
C MET A 90 14.33 2.19 11.67
N GLU A 91 14.03 1.06 12.31
CA GLU A 91 14.16 0.91 13.77
C GLU A 91 15.60 1.17 14.23
N ASP A 92 16.60 0.68 13.49
CA ASP A 92 18.02 0.92 13.79
C ASP A 92 18.39 2.40 13.63
N VAL A 93 17.86 3.08 12.61
CA VAL A 93 18.08 4.52 12.37
C VAL A 93 17.48 5.39 13.47
N ILE A 94 16.27 5.06 13.95
CA ILE A 94 15.58 5.86 14.98
C ILE A 94 15.90 5.40 16.41
N GLY A 95 16.55 4.24 16.58
CA GLY A 95 16.86 3.65 17.88
C GLY A 95 15.64 3.17 18.67
N GLN A 96 14.52 2.89 18.00
CA GLN A 96 13.24 2.52 18.64
C GLN A 96 12.49 1.49 17.80
N ARG A 97 11.83 0.52 18.46
CA ARG A 97 10.96 -0.47 17.81
C ARG A 97 9.59 0.13 17.48
N PHE A 98 8.96 -0.36 16.41
CA PHE A 98 7.60 0.04 16.06
C PHE A 98 6.55 -0.71 16.87
N ARG A 99 5.46 -0.02 17.18
CA ARG A 99 4.25 -0.62 17.76
C ARG A 99 3.41 -1.33 16.71
N ALA A 100 3.35 -0.76 15.51
CA ALA A 100 2.50 -1.20 14.42
C ALA A 100 3.08 -0.77 13.06
N VAL A 101 2.53 -1.31 11.97
CA VAL A 101 2.87 -0.96 10.60
C VAL A 101 1.61 -0.55 9.84
N MET A 102 1.72 0.40 8.90
CA MET A 102 0.61 0.84 8.07
C MET A 102 1.04 1.04 6.63
N SER A 103 0.09 1.06 5.70
CA SER A 103 0.39 1.34 4.30
C SER A 103 0.61 2.83 4.08
N LEU A 104 1.48 3.17 3.13
CA LEU A 104 1.51 4.52 2.57
C LEU A 104 0.21 4.86 1.82
N GLU A 105 -0.34 3.89 1.10
CA GLU A 105 -1.51 4.09 0.25
C GLU A 105 -2.38 2.83 0.17
N ILE A 106 -3.70 2.99 0.24
CA ILE A 106 -4.66 1.90 0.03
C ILE A 106 -4.86 1.58 -1.46
N GLY A 107 -3.75 1.37 -2.16
CA GLY A 107 -3.72 1.13 -3.61
C GLY A 107 -3.03 -0.17 -3.96
N GLY A 108 -3.73 -1.05 -4.67
CA GLY A 108 -3.14 -2.22 -5.31
C GLY A 108 -2.28 -3.05 -4.36
N GLY A 109 -1.05 -3.36 -4.79
CA GLY A 109 -0.10 -4.19 -4.05
C GLY A 109 0.57 -3.46 -2.88
N ASN A 110 0.58 -2.13 -2.87
CA ASN A 110 1.06 -1.34 -1.74
C ASN A 110 0.20 -1.51 -0.48
N SER A 111 -1.09 -1.78 -0.65
CA SER A 111 -1.98 -2.12 0.47
C SER A 111 -1.58 -3.42 1.21
N LEU A 112 -0.91 -4.35 0.51
CA LEU A 112 -0.52 -5.66 1.07
C LEU A 112 0.92 -5.69 1.61
N GLN A 113 1.71 -4.64 1.37
CA GLN A 113 3.06 -4.50 1.95
C GLN A 113 3.06 -4.52 3.49
N PRO A 114 2.20 -3.76 4.20
CA PRO A 114 2.18 -3.81 5.66
C PRO A 114 1.80 -5.20 6.19
N PHE A 115 0.95 -5.95 5.48
CA PHE A 115 0.60 -7.32 5.85
C PHE A 115 1.78 -8.29 5.73
N MET A 116 2.59 -8.16 4.68
CA MET A 116 3.81 -8.95 4.54
C MET A 116 4.85 -8.59 5.59
N ALA A 117 5.02 -7.30 5.92
CA ALA A 117 5.88 -6.87 7.00
C ALA A 117 5.39 -7.41 8.36
N ALA A 118 4.10 -7.23 8.66
CA ALA A 118 3.42 -7.72 9.86
C ALA A 118 3.62 -9.22 10.07
N ALA A 119 3.44 -10.02 9.01
CA ALA A 119 3.60 -11.46 9.04
C ALA A 119 5.01 -11.93 9.45
N LEU A 120 6.06 -11.17 9.10
CA LEU A 120 7.44 -11.51 9.42
C LEU A 120 7.96 -10.84 10.71
N LEU A 121 7.37 -9.72 11.10
CA LEU A 121 7.83 -8.90 12.22
C LEU A 121 6.98 -9.05 13.49
N ASP A 122 5.87 -9.78 13.41
CA ASP A 122 4.88 -9.93 14.48
C ASP A 122 4.34 -8.57 14.96
N LEU A 123 3.99 -7.72 13.99
CA LEU A 123 3.40 -6.41 14.23
C LEU A 123 1.95 -6.37 13.72
N PRO A 124 1.04 -5.67 14.41
CA PRO A 124 -0.28 -5.40 13.87
C PRO A 124 -0.22 -4.40 12.71
N VAL A 125 -1.12 -4.55 11.75
CA VAL A 125 -1.38 -3.57 10.69
C VAL A 125 -2.38 -2.54 11.21
N VAL A 126 -2.08 -1.25 11.15
CA VAL A 126 -3.05 -0.20 11.48
C VAL A 126 -4.04 -0.07 10.32
N ASP A 127 -5.34 -0.02 10.64
CA ASP A 127 -6.40 0.25 9.66
C ASP A 127 -6.42 1.74 9.25
N ALA A 128 -5.38 2.15 8.53
CA ALA A 128 -5.22 3.48 7.97
C ALA A 128 -4.21 3.46 6.82
N ASP A 129 -4.25 4.50 5.99
CA ASP A 129 -3.20 4.81 5.03
C ASP A 129 -3.01 6.34 4.91
N CYS A 130 -2.16 6.80 4.01
CA CYS A 130 -1.82 8.22 3.88
C CYS A 130 -2.47 8.90 2.66
N MET A 131 -3.33 8.21 1.91
CA MET A 131 -3.83 8.71 0.62
C MET A 131 -5.30 8.39 0.32
N GLY A 132 -5.88 7.32 0.88
CA GLY A 132 -7.25 6.85 0.61
C GLY A 132 -7.45 6.22 -0.78
N ARG A 133 -6.43 6.27 -1.64
CA ARG A 133 -6.30 5.67 -2.98
C ARG A 133 -4.82 5.69 -3.38
N ALA A 134 -4.47 5.31 -4.61
CA ALA A 134 -3.10 5.52 -5.10
C ALA A 134 -2.89 6.91 -5.74
N PHE A 135 -1.80 7.59 -5.39
CA PHE A 135 -1.34 8.81 -6.06
C PHE A 135 0.11 8.63 -6.56
N PRO A 136 0.53 9.38 -7.60
CA PRO A 136 1.85 9.19 -8.18
C PRO A 136 2.99 9.66 -7.26
N GLU A 137 2.80 10.75 -6.51
CA GLU A 137 3.91 11.47 -5.88
C GLU A 137 3.75 11.64 -4.36
N ALA A 138 4.87 11.66 -3.64
CA ALA A 138 4.88 11.62 -2.17
C ALA A 138 4.26 12.87 -1.53
N GLN A 139 4.34 14.05 -2.17
CA GLN A 139 3.72 15.27 -1.66
C GLN A 139 2.18 15.25 -1.72
N MET A 140 1.57 14.24 -2.34
CA MET A 140 0.11 14.09 -2.40
C MET A 140 -0.46 13.31 -1.21
N THR A 141 0.39 12.89 -0.27
CA THR A 141 -0.06 12.25 0.97
C THR A 141 -0.75 13.26 1.88
N SER A 142 -1.71 12.78 2.69
CA SER A 142 -2.31 13.56 3.77
C SER A 142 -1.24 14.06 4.75
N PHE A 143 -0.20 13.27 5.02
CA PHE A 143 0.93 13.69 5.85
C PHE A 143 1.69 14.88 5.29
N ALA A 144 1.84 14.98 3.96
CA ALA A 144 2.42 16.16 3.33
C ALA A 144 1.52 17.39 3.43
N ILE A 145 0.19 17.21 3.32
CA ILE A 145 -0.80 18.29 3.51
C ILE A 145 -0.74 18.85 4.93
N HIS A 146 -0.44 18.01 5.92
CA HIS A 146 -0.27 18.39 7.32
C HIS A 146 1.17 18.83 7.67
N ASP A 147 2.03 19.09 6.68
CA ASP A 147 3.42 19.53 6.85
C ASP A 147 4.26 18.63 7.77
N LEU A 148 3.96 17.33 7.81
CA LEU A 148 4.73 16.37 8.59
C LEU A 148 6.13 16.17 8.00
N GLN A 149 7.07 15.79 8.86
CA GLN A 149 8.46 15.53 8.47
C GLN A 149 8.54 14.38 7.45
N MET A 150 9.23 14.57 6.32
CA MET A 150 9.28 13.58 5.23
C MET A 150 10.46 12.58 5.31
N TYR A 151 11.38 12.76 6.27
CA TYR A 151 12.57 11.92 6.48
C TYR A 151 12.70 11.51 7.97
N PRO A 152 13.51 10.48 8.31
CA PRO A 152 14.29 9.61 7.43
C PRO A 152 13.42 8.73 6.52
N LEU A 153 13.98 8.24 5.42
CA LEU A 153 13.39 7.16 4.61
C LEU A 153 14.43 6.05 4.45
N THR A 154 14.01 4.80 4.64
CA THR A 154 14.82 3.62 4.32
C THR A 154 14.32 2.96 3.04
N LEU A 155 15.26 2.42 2.26
CA LEU A 155 15.02 1.74 1.00
C LEU A 155 15.89 0.48 0.96
N VAL A 156 15.29 -0.66 0.63
CA VAL A 156 15.98 -1.97 0.55
C VAL A 156 15.56 -2.70 -0.73
N ASP A 157 16.52 -3.33 -1.42
CA ASP A 157 16.27 -4.19 -2.58
C ASP A 157 16.55 -5.68 -2.28
N VAL A 158 16.15 -6.59 -3.17
CA VAL A 158 16.29 -8.04 -2.93
C VAL A 158 17.75 -8.55 -2.90
N ARG A 159 18.72 -7.70 -3.25
CA ARG A 159 20.16 -8.03 -3.25
C ARG A 159 20.85 -7.52 -1.98
N ASP A 160 20.07 -7.12 -0.97
CA ASP A 160 20.55 -6.58 0.30
C ASP A 160 21.27 -5.23 0.14
N ASN A 161 20.98 -4.47 -0.92
CA ASN A 161 21.39 -3.07 -0.98
C ASN A 161 20.41 -2.25 -0.16
N ALA A 162 20.95 -1.40 0.71
CA ALA A 162 20.16 -0.55 1.60
C ALA A 162 20.60 0.92 1.51
N VAL A 163 19.63 1.83 1.51
CA VAL A 163 19.86 3.28 1.42
C VAL A 163 19.01 3.99 2.48
N VAL A 164 19.62 4.95 3.18
CA VAL A 164 18.89 5.90 4.05
C VAL A 164 18.93 7.28 3.42
N VAL A 165 17.76 7.85 3.15
CA VAL A 165 17.63 9.29 2.93
C VAL A 165 17.48 9.93 4.29
N ALA A 166 18.63 10.31 4.89
CA ALA A 166 18.66 10.83 6.25
C ALA A 166 17.97 12.21 6.38
N ARG A 167 18.07 13.05 5.34
CA ARG A 167 17.47 14.38 5.26
C ARG A 167 17.06 14.70 3.84
N ALA A 168 16.04 15.54 3.70
CA ALA A 168 15.62 16.10 2.43
C ALA A 168 15.09 17.52 2.62
N ALA A 169 15.20 18.37 1.59
CA ALA A 169 14.77 19.76 1.66
C ALA A 169 13.24 19.94 1.54
N SER A 170 12.55 18.96 0.95
CA SER A 170 11.10 18.96 0.76
C SER A 170 10.60 17.55 0.42
N TRP A 171 9.28 17.33 0.43
CA TRP A 171 8.65 16.08 -0.02
C TRP A 171 9.09 15.69 -1.45
N LYS A 172 9.13 16.66 -2.37
CA LYS A 172 9.60 16.46 -3.75
C LYS A 172 11.08 16.04 -3.80
N TRP A 173 11.93 16.63 -2.95
CA TRP A 173 13.34 16.23 -2.87
C TRP A 173 13.53 14.85 -2.24
N MET A 174 12.76 14.51 -1.20
CA MET A 174 12.77 13.18 -0.60
C MET A 174 12.41 12.10 -1.63
N GLU A 175 11.34 12.35 -2.40
CA GLU A 175 10.95 11.45 -3.48
C GLU A 175 12.00 11.38 -4.59
N ARG A 176 12.56 12.52 -5.03
CA ARG A 176 13.60 12.53 -6.05
C ARG A 176 14.83 11.71 -5.65
N LEU A 177 15.31 11.88 -4.41
CA LEU A 177 16.46 11.15 -3.88
C LEU A 177 16.17 9.64 -3.81
N SER A 178 15.02 9.27 -3.21
CA SER A 178 14.63 7.87 -3.06
C SER A 178 14.35 7.17 -4.40
N ARG A 179 13.72 7.85 -5.37
CA ARG A 179 13.52 7.33 -6.72
C ARG A 179 14.83 7.15 -7.48
N THR A 180 15.78 8.07 -7.33
CA THR A 180 17.11 7.92 -7.94
C THR A 180 17.82 6.67 -7.41
N ALA A 181 17.79 6.45 -6.10
CA ALA A 181 18.30 5.22 -5.49
C ALA A 181 17.55 3.97 -5.98
N CYS A 182 16.21 4.04 -6.06
CA CYS A 182 15.35 2.96 -6.56
C CYS A 182 15.74 2.53 -7.99
N VAL A 183 15.98 3.49 -8.88
CA VAL A 183 16.44 3.22 -10.26
C VAL A 183 17.77 2.46 -10.25
N ALA A 184 18.75 2.91 -9.44
CA ALA A 184 20.06 2.25 -9.33
C ALA A 184 19.96 0.80 -8.83
N VAL A 185 19.00 0.49 -7.96
CA VAL A 185 18.77 -0.88 -7.47
C VAL A 185 17.82 -1.71 -8.34
N GLY A 186 17.64 -1.33 -9.61
CA GLY A 186 16.86 -2.09 -10.58
C GLY A 186 15.38 -1.71 -10.61
N SER A 187 15.05 -0.45 -10.29
CA SER A 187 13.71 0.15 -10.45
C SER A 187 12.58 -0.51 -9.65
N ILE A 188 12.90 -1.23 -8.58
CA ILE A 188 11.95 -1.68 -7.57
C ILE A 188 12.66 -1.88 -6.23
N ALA A 189 12.10 -1.32 -5.17
CA ALA A 189 12.61 -1.44 -3.81
C ALA A 189 11.50 -1.27 -2.78
N SER A 190 11.66 -1.94 -1.64
CA SER A 190 10.81 -1.75 -0.47
C SER A 190 11.25 -0.54 0.32
N THR A 191 10.31 0.19 0.89
CA THR A 191 10.60 1.42 1.63
C THR A 191 9.82 1.50 2.94
N CYS A 192 10.47 2.03 3.97
CA CYS A 192 9.80 2.60 5.14
C CYS A 192 9.98 4.12 5.08
N LYS A 193 8.87 4.84 5.01
CA LYS A 193 8.85 6.31 5.06
C LYS A 193 9.08 6.77 6.50
N ALA A 194 9.22 8.09 6.66
CA ALA A 194 9.38 8.72 7.95
C ALA A 194 8.28 8.28 8.93
N PRO A 195 8.64 7.66 10.07
CA PRO A 195 7.67 7.10 11.01
C PRO A 195 6.69 8.12 11.56
N ARG A 196 5.49 7.65 11.93
CA ARG A 196 4.46 8.49 12.56
C ARG A 196 4.30 8.18 14.03
N THR A 197 3.91 9.18 14.81
CA THR A 197 3.33 8.95 16.13
C THR A 197 1.89 8.45 16.01
N GLY A 198 1.36 7.79 17.05
CA GLY A 198 -0.05 7.41 17.09
C GLY A 198 -0.98 8.63 17.02
N LYS A 199 -0.57 9.77 17.60
CA LYS A 199 -1.27 11.04 17.45
C LYS A 199 -1.32 11.51 16.00
N GLU A 200 -0.17 11.56 15.31
CA GLU A 200 -0.10 11.94 13.90
C GLU A 200 -0.96 11.02 13.01
N VAL A 201 -1.01 9.72 13.30
CA VAL A 201 -1.89 8.80 12.57
C VAL A 201 -3.35 9.18 12.77
N LYS A 202 -3.80 9.36 14.02
CA LYS A 202 -5.20 9.69 14.33
C LYS A 202 -5.64 11.04 13.75
N GLU A 203 -4.74 12.02 13.71
CA GLU A 203 -5.06 13.38 13.27
C GLU A 203 -4.88 13.60 11.76
N CYS A 204 -3.95 12.87 11.11
CA CYS A 204 -3.52 13.20 9.75
C CYS A 204 -3.66 12.04 8.74
N ALA A 205 -3.92 10.80 9.16
CA ALA A 205 -4.08 9.68 8.24
C ALA A 205 -5.50 9.59 7.67
N ILE A 206 -5.66 8.82 6.59
CA ILE A 206 -6.98 8.37 6.13
C ILE A 206 -7.33 7.11 6.89
N LEU A 207 -8.21 7.24 7.89
CA LEU A 207 -8.59 6.15 8.78
C LEU A 207 -9.54 5.16 8.10
N TYR A 208 -9.47 3.90 8.54
CA TYR A 208 -10.37 2.81 8.14
C TYR A 208 -10.34 2.43 6.66
N SER A 209 -9.25 2.74 5.97
CA SER A 209 -9.10 2.47 4.55
C SER A 209 -8.91 0.98 4.23
N THR A 210 -8.28 0.22 5.13
CA THR A 210 -8.15 -1.24 4.99
C THR A 210 -9.50 -1.92 5.19
N SER A 211 -10.28 -1.47 6.18
CA SER A 211 -11.68 -1.93 6.35
C SER A 211 -12.55 -1.57 5.14
N LYS A 212 -12.37 -0.38 4.54
CA LYS A 212 -13.05 -0.02 3.29
C LYS A 212 -12.69 -0.96 2.15
N ALA A 213 -11.40 -1.25 1.96
CA ALA A 213 -10.94 -2.22 0.96
C ALA A 213 -11.55 -3.61 1.20
N LEU A 214 -11.59 -4.06 2.46
CA LEU A 214 -12.22 -5.32 2.84
C LEU A 214 -13.71 -5.35 2.43
N ARG A 215 -14.50 -4.33 2.79
CA ARG A 215 -15.94 -4.27 2.45
C ARG A 215 -16.17 -4.31 0.94
N ILE A 216 -15.42 -3.51 0.17
CA ILE A 216 -15.53 -3.46 -1.30
C ILE A 216 -15.20 -4.83 -1.89
N GLY A 217 -14.08 -5.43 -1.50
CA GLY A 217 -13.68 -6.74 -2.02
C GLY A 217 -14.64 -7.86 -1.65
N HIS A 218 -15.19 -7.82 -0.43
CA HIS A 218 -16.22 -8.76 -0.01
C HIS A 218 -17.48 -8.64 -0.88
N ALA A 219 -17.96 -7.42 -1.13
CA ALA A 219 -19.11 -7.18 -1.99
C ALA A 219 -18.90 -7.71 -3.41
N VAL A 220 -17.72 -7.46 -4.01
CA VAL A 220 -17.37 -7.99 -5.34
C VAL A 220 -17.36 -9.52 -5.35
N ARG A 221 -16.77 -10.16 -4.33
CA ARG A 221 -16.72 -11.62 -4.24
C ARG A 221 -18.12 -12.21 -4.03
N ALA A 222 -18.95 -11.57 -3.21
CA ALA A 222 -20.33 -11.99 -2.96
C ALA A 222 -21.19 -11.91 -4.23
N ALA A 223 -21.18 -10.78 -4.94
CA ALA A 223 -21.91 -10.60 -6.19
C ALA A 223 -21.49 -11.64 -7.24
N ARG A 224 -20.18 -11.89 -7.40
CA ARG A 224 -19.68 -12.94 -8.31
C ARG A 224 -20.17 -14.34 -7.96
N ARG A 225 -20.22 -14.70 -6.66
CA ARG A 225 -20.76 -15.99 -6.20
C ARG A 225 -22.26 -16.12 -6.45
N ALA A 226 -22.99 -15.02 -6.37
CA ALA A 226 -24.42 -14.96 -6.64
C ALA A 226 -24.76 -14.79 -8.14
N HIS A 227 -23.75 -14.70 -9.02
CA HIS A 227 -23.91 -14.36 -10.44
C HIS A 227 -24.59 -13.00 -10.69
N GLU A 228 -24.40 -12.05 -9.78
CA GLU A 228 -24.87 -10.66 -9.86
C GLU A 228 -23.80 -9.73 -10.43
N ASP A 229 -24.18 -8.52 -10.83
CA ASP A 229 -23.24 -7.51 -11.32
C ASP A 229 -22.34 -6.97 -10.19
N PRO A 230 -21.03 -7.26 -10.19
CA PRO A 230 -20.13 -6.76 -9.16
C PRO A 230 -19.92 -5.24 -9.23
N ILE A 231 -20.12 -4.61 -10.39
CA ILE A 231 -20.01 -3.15 -10.54
C ILE A 231 -21.18 -2.51 -9.79
N GLN A 232 -22.41 -2.95 -10.06
CA GLN A 232 -23.60 -2.45 -9.37
C GLN A 232 -23.50 -2.65 -7.85
N ALA A 233 -22.97 -3.79 -7.39
CA ALA A 233 -22.76 -4.04 -5.96
C ALA A 233 -21.83 -3.00 -5.32
N VAL A 234 -20.73 -2.63 -5.99
CA VAL A 234 -19.80 -1.60 -5.50
C VAL A 234 -20.44 -0.21 -5.56
N LEU A 235 -21.17 0.13 -6.62
CA LEU A 235 -21.88 1.41 -6.74
C LEU A 235 -22.91 1.59 -5.62
N THR A 236 -23.70 0.56 -5.32
CA THR A 236 -24.67 0.59 -4.22
C THR A 236 -23.98 0.72 -2.87
N LEU A 237 -22.89 -0.02 -2.64
CA LEU A 237 -22.15 0.01 -1.37
C LEU A 237 -21.52 1.38 -1.09
N GLU A 238 -20.92 1.99 -2.10
CA GLU A 238 -20.12 3.22 -1.95
C GLU A 238 -20.88 4.50 -2.38
N GLY A 239 -22.14 4.38 -2.81
CA GLY A 239 -22.90 5.50 -3.38
C GLY A 239 -22.27 6.06 -4.66
N GLY A 240 -21.65 5.20 -5.46
CA GLY A 240 -20.88 5.59 -6.64
C GLY A 240 -21.75 5.89 -7.87
N LEU A 241 -21.16 6.60 -8.84
CA LEU A 241 -21.76 6.88 -10.15
C LEU A 241 -21.00 6.16 -11.26
N ARG A 242 -21.73 5.50 -12.17
CA ARG A 242 -21.15 4.94 -13.40
C ARG A 242 -20.97 6.08 -14.40
N LEU A 243 -19.72 6.45 -14.68
CA LEU A 243 -19.39 7.53 -15.61
C LEU A 243 -19.35 7.08 -17.07
N PHE A 244 -18.97 5.83 -17.32
CA PHE A 244 -18.74 5.32 -18.67
C PHE A 244 -18.79 3.80 -18.70
N ALA A 245 -19.16 3.25 -19.85
CA ALA A 245 -18.94 1.85 -20.19
C ALA A 245 -18.51 1.72 -21.64
N GLY A 246 -17.54 0.84 -21.86
CA GLY A 246 -16.94 0.71 -23.15
C GLY A 246 -16.04 -0.50 -23.23
N LYS A 247 -15.62 -0.80 -24.45
CA LYS A 247 -14.63 -1.82 -24.75
C LYS A 247 -13.25 -1.17 -24.83
N ILE A 248 -12.27 -1.74 -24.13
CA ILE A 248 -10.88 -1.31 -24.26
C ILE A 248 -10.42 -1.62 -25.69
N GLN A 249 -10.07 -0.57 -26.43
CA GLN A 249 -9.57 -0.66 -27.80
C GLN A 249 -8.05 -0.80 -27.82
N ASP A 250 -7.35 0.04 -27.05
CA ASP A 250 -5.90 0.09 -27.01
C ASP A 250 -5.36 0.56 -25.65
N VAL A 251 -4.15 0.14 -25.31
CA VAL A 251 -3.42 0.53 -24.10
C VAL A 251 -1.93 0.68 -24.42
N ASP A 252 -1.43 1.93 -24.52
CA ASP A 252 0.00 2.24 -24.64
C ASP A 252 0.56 2.66 -23.28
N ARG A 253 1.72 2.11 -22.89
CA ARG A 253 2.38 2.37 -21.61
C ARG A 253 3.89 2.41 -21.78
N ARG A 254 4.53 3.37 -21.13
CA ARG A 254 5.99 3.56 -21.14
C ARG A 254 6.50 3.91 -19.75
N ALA A 255 7.63 3.31 -19.36
CA ALA A 255 8.33 3.68 -18.14
C ALA A 255 9.25 4.88 -18.43
N THR A 256 9.00 6.02 -17.77
CA THR A 256 9.78 7.26 -17.92
C THR A 256 10.03 7.88 -16.55
N GLU A 257 11.28 8.26 -16.26
CA GLU A 257 11.67 8.94 -14.99
C GLU A 257 11.26 8.20 -13.70
N GLY A 258 11.18 6.86 -13.73
CA GLY A 258 10.74 6.06 -12.58
C GLY A 258 9.22 6.03 -12.37
N PHE A 259 8.44 6.47 -13.35
CA PHE A 259 6.98 6.38 -13.40
C PHE A 259 6.50 5.57 -14.62
N LEU A 260 5.33 4.95 -14.50
CA LEU A 260 4.61 4.39 -15.64
C LEU A 260 3.62 5.44 -16.15
N ARG A 261 3.78 5.87 -17.40
CA ARG A 261 2.88 6.82 -18.07
C ARG A 261 2.28 6.15 -19.30
N GLY A 262 1.03 6.47 -19.63
CA GLY A 262 0.35 5.81 -20.74
C GLY A 262 -1.03 6.36 -21.02
N THR A 263 -1.65 5.84 -22.07
CA THR A 263 -3.00 6.16 -22.51
C THR A 263 -3.79 4.88 -22.71
N ALA A 264 -5.08 4.90 -22.34
CA ALA A 264 -6.02 3.83 -22.64
C ALA A 264 -7.14 4.41 -23.50
N THR A 265 -7.38 3.83 -24.67
CA THR A 265 -8.46 4.20 -25.58
C THR A 265 -9.61 3.23 -25.36
N ILE A 266 -10.81 3.76 -25.10
CA ILE A 266 -11.99 2.95 -24.80
C ILE A 266 -13.12 3.40 -25.71
N ASP A 267 -13.60 2.48 -26.54
CA ASP A 267 -14.75 2.70 -27.41
C ASP A 267 -16.02 2.57 -26.58
N GLY A 268 -16.88 3.59 -26.61
CA GLY A 268 -18.18 3.54 -25.95
C GLY A 268 -18.99 2.37 -26.47
N LEU A 269 -19.59 1.62 -25.55
CA LEU A 269 -20.70 0.75 -25.92
C LEU A 269 -21.92 1.66 -25.92
N ASP A 270 -22.58 1.78 -27.07
CA ASP A 270 -23.77 2.63 -27.22
C ASP A 270 -24.82 2.24 -26.17
N ASP A 271 -24.94 3.09 -25.15
CA ASP A 271 -26.11 3.42 -24.31
C ASP A 271 -25.86 4.77 -23.62
#